data_AF-A0A7X7H8R6-F1
#
_entry.id   AF-A0A7X7H8R6-F1
#
_cell.length_a   1.000
_cell.length_b   1.000
_cell.length_c   1.000
_cell.angle_alpha   90.00
_cell.angle_beta   90.00
_cell.angle_gamma   90.00
#
_symmetry.space_group_name_H-M   'P 1'
#
loop_
_entity.id
_entity.type
_entity.pdbx_description
1 polymer ?
#
loop_
_entity_poly.entity_id
_entity_poly.type
_entity_poly.pdbx_seq_one_letter_code
_entity_poly.pdbx_strand_id
1 'polypeptide(L)'
;MKKDDFKQKTHDLLDELKEFIQNLEQKADEIADDAREGYYEQLNNLKGIRDNLAAKLEQYEGISDSKWDVIKESAGDFFDSVTEAFKKSFSKVTEAFKKE
;
A
#
# COMPACT_ATOMS: atom_id res chain seq x y z
N MET A 1 -10.83 -2.04 16.32
CA MET A 1 -11.30 -2.99 15.27
C MET A 1 -11.09 -4.43 15.73
N LYS A 2 -11.85 -5.39 15.18
CA LYS A 2 -11.58 -6.83 15.38
C LYS A 2 -10.42 -7.28 14.50
N LYS A 3 -9.76 -8.38 14.87
CA LYS A 3 -8.65 -8.97 14.09
C LYS A 3 -9.09 -9.30 12.67
N ASP A 4 -10.24 -9.93 12.52
CA ASP A 4 -10.84 -10.22 11.20
C ASP A 4 -11.06 -8.98 10.35
N ASP A 5 -11.63 -7.92 10.93
CA ASP A 5 -11.87 -6.66 10.22
C ASP A 5 -10.56 -6.03 9.72
N PHE A 6 -9.52 -6.08 10.55
CA PHE A 6 -8.19 -5.63 10.14
C PHE A 6 -7.63 -6.48 9.01
N LYS A 7 -7.67 -7.82 9.15
CA LYS A 7 -7.16 -8.73 8.11
C LYS A 7 -7.85 -8.48 6.78
N GLN A 8 -9.17 -8.37 6.80
CA GLN A 8 -9.96 -8.14 5.60
C GLN A 8 -9.60 -6.80 4.95
N LYS A 9 -9.55 -5.69 5.72
CA LYS A 9 -9.13 -4.38 5.20
C LYS A 9 -7.70 -4.37 4.69
N THR A 10 -6.82 -5.10 5.35
CA THR A 10 -5.41 -5.22 4.93
C THR A 10 -5.29 -6.01 3.63
N HIS A 11 -6.05 -7.08 3.47
CA HIS A 11 -6.14 -7.82 2.21
C HIS A 11 -6.71 -6.95 1.08
N ASP A 12 -7.79 -6.21 1.34
CA ASP A 12 -8.42 -5.31 0.37
C ASP A 12 -7.42 -4.26 -0.13
N LEU A 13 -6.75 -3.58 0.80
CA LEU A 13 -5.73 -2.59 0.48
C LEU A 13 -4.51 -3.21 -0.22
N LEU A 14 -4.12 -4.43 0.14
CA LEU A 14 -3.04 -5.16 -0.55
C LEU A 14 -3.41 -5.46 -1.99
N ASP A 15 -4.65 -5.86 -2.25
CA ASP A 15 -5.14 -6.15 -3.59
C ASP A 15 -5.19 -4.85 -4.43
N GLU A 16 -5.75 -3.77 -3.87
CA GLU A 16 -5.75 -2.44 -4.50
C GLU A 16 -4.32 -1.96 -4.82
N LEU A 17 -3.39 -2.09 -3.87
CA LEU A 17 -1.98 -1.74 -4.07
C LEU A 17 -1.39 -2.56 -5.21
N LYS A 18 -1.70 -3.86 -5.28
CA LYS A 18 -1.15 -4.76 -6.29
C LYS A 18 -1.68 -4.43 -7.68
N GLU A 19 -2.98 -4.20 -7.81
CA GLU A 19 -3.59 -3.75 -9.07
C GLU A 19 -3.03 -2.40 -9.50
N PHE A 20 -2.89 -1.46 -8.58
CA PHE A 20 -2.36 -0.13 -8.88
C PHE A 20 -0.89 -0.19 -9.31
N ILE A 21 -0.06 -0.95 -8.59
CA ILE A 21 1.35 -1.20 -8.96
C ILE A 21 1.41 -1.83 -10.34
N GLN A 22 0.57 -2.84 -10.64
CA GLN A 22 0.58 -3.49 -11.94
C GLN A 22 0.17 -2.53 -13.07
N ASN A 23 -0.87 -1.72 -12.85
CA ASN A 23 -1.29 -0.68 -13.80
C ASN A 23 -0.17 0.33 -14.04
N LEU A 24 0.51 0.74 -12.95
CA LEU A 24 1.65 1.61 -13.01
C LEU A 24 2.78 0.98 -13.82
N GLU A 25 3.20 -0.25 -13.53
CA GLU A 25 4.27 -0.92 -14.26
C GLU A 25 4.01 -1.02 -15.76
N GLN A 26 2.75 -1.27 -16.15
CA GLN A 26 2.39 -1.28 -17.56
C GLN A 26 2.54 0.09 -18.21
N LYS A 27 2.04 1.15 -17.55
CA LYS A 27 2.19 2.52 -18.06
C LYS A 27 3.63 3.01 -17.98
N ALA A 28 4.43 2.50 -17.05
CA ALA A 28 5.85 2.83 -16.88
C ALA A 28 6.69 2.46 -18.12
N ASP A 29 6.26 1.41 -18.83
CA ASP A 29 6.89 0.97 -20.08
C ASP A 29 6.50 1.87 -21.27
N GLU A 30 5.39 2.60 -21.16
CA GLU A 30 4.85 3.49 -22.21
C GLU A 30 5.28 4.96 -22.05
N ILE A 31 5.76 5.37 -20.87
CA ILE A 31 6.20 6.75 -20.59
C ILE A 31 7.63 7.04 -21.06
N ALA A 32 7.85 8.29 -21.43
CA ALA A 32 9.17 8.81 -21.84
C ALA A 32 10.19 8.72 -20.69
N ASP A 33 11.46 8.48 -21.04
CA ASP A 33 12.57 8.24 -20.11
C ASP A 33 12.78 9.36 -19.08
N ASP A 34 12.39 10.60 -19.41
CA ASP A 34 12.47 11.78 -18.52
C ASP A 34 11.44 11.73 -17.38
N ALA A 35 10.22 11.25 -17.65
CA ALA A 35 9.17 11.06 -16.64
C ALA A 35 9.32 9.72 -15.89
N ARG A 36 10.14 8.81 -16.43
CA ARG A 36 10.36 7.45 -15.93
C ARG A 36 10.96 7.45 -14.53
N GLU A 37 11.93 8.30 -14.23
CA GLU A 37 12.63 8.28 -12.94
C GLU A 37 11.67 8.56 -11.75
N GLY A 38 10.89 9.64 -11.82
CA GLY A 38 9.89 9.96 -10.80
C GLY A 38 8.79 8.90 -10.70
N TYR A 39 8.50 8.23 -11.81
CA TYR A 39 7.54 7.15 -11.87
C TYR A 39 8.02 5.89 -11.15
N TYR A 40 9.25 5.45 -11.42
CA TYR A 40 9.84 4.29 -10.75
C TYR A 40 10.04 4.57 -9.25
N GLU A 41 10.31 5.81 -8.86
CA GLU A 41 10.34 6.18 -7.45
C GLU A 41 8.98 5.95 -6.78
N GLN A 42 7.89 6.44 -7.37
CA GLN A 42 6.52 6.21 -6.88
C GLN A 42 6.19 4.72 -6.83
N LEU A 43 6.51 4.00 -7.91
CA LEU A 43 6.30 2.56 -8.01
C LEU A 43 7.02 1.80 -6.89
N ASN A 44 8.28 2.13 -6.64
CA ASN A 44 9.09 1.47 -5.64
C ASN A 44 8.59 1.80 -4.23
N ASN A 45 8.12 3.04 -4.01
CA ASN A 45 7.46 3.43 -2.76
C ASN A 45 6.21 2.56 -2.51
N LEU A 46 5.34 2.43 -3.51
CA LEU A 46 4.12 1.62 -3.44
C LEU A 46 4.43 0.13 -3.21
N LYS A 47 5.44 -0.41 -3.90
CA LYS A 47 5.92 -1.78 -3.67
C LYS A 47 6.41 -1.96 -2.23
N GLY A 48 7.15 -0.99 -1.69
CA GLY A 48 7.59 -0.99 -0.29
C GLY A 48 6.42 -0.96 0.70
N ILE A 49 5.41 -0.13 0.45
CA ILE A 49 4.18 -0.07 1.26
C ILE A 49 3.47 -1.43 1.24
N ARG A 50 3.28 -2.02 0.06
CA ARG A 50 2.65 -3.34 -0.12
C ARG A 50 3.42 -4.42 0.66
N ASP A 51 4.73 -4.49 0.52
CA ASP A 51 5.56 -5.48 1.22
C ASP A 51 5.45 -5.34 2.73
N ASN A 52 5.53 -4.10 3.23
CA ASN A 52 5.42 -3.82 4.66
C ASN A 52 4.04 -4.20 5.21
N LEU A 53 2.98 -3.92 4.45
CA LEU A 53 1.61 -4.27 4.77
C LEU A 53 1.41 -5.79 4.81
N ALA A 54 1.94 -6.52 3.82
CA ALA A 54 1.90 -7.98 3.75
C ALA A 54 2.67 -8.63 4.91
N ALA A 55 3.88 -8.14 5.20
CA ALA A 55 4.70 -8.63 6.31
C ALA A 55 4.00 -8.40 7.66
N LYS A 56 3.35 -7.25 7.87
CA LYS A 56 2.58 -6.99 9.09
C LYS A 56 1.35 -7.88 9.19
N LEU A 57 0.65 -8.10 8.08
CA LEU A 57 -0.51 -8.98 8.04
C LEU A 57 -0.14 -10.39 8.49
N GLU A 58 0.92 -10.96 7.90
CA GLU A 58 1.43 -12.30 8.24
C GLU A 58 1.82 -12.39 9.71
N GLN A 59 2.55 -11.37 10.23
CA GLN A 59 2.89 -11.29 11.64
C GLN A 59 1.65 -11.33 12.54
N TYR A 60 0.60 -10.59 12.18
CA TYR A 60 -0.63 -10.51 12.94
C TYR A 60 -1.52 -11.75 12.78
N GLU A 61 -1.42 -12.49 11.68
CA GLU A 61 -2.15 -13.74 11.49
C GLU A 61 -1.86 -14.74 12.61
N GLY A 62 -0.60 -14.86 13.02
CA GLY A 62 -0.15 -15.73 14.11
C GLY A 62 -0.45 -15.23 15.53
N ILE A 63 -0.96 -14.01 15.70
CA ILE A 63 -1.21 -13.42 17.02
C ILE A 63 -2.55 -13.89 17.60
N SER A 64 -2.55 -14.43 18.82
CA SER A 64 -3.79 -14.79 19.53
C SER A 64 -4.64 -13.57 19.88
N ASP A 65 -5.96 -13.73 20.01
CA ASP A 65 -6.90 -12.64 20.32
C ASP A 65 -6.53 -11.80 21.56
N SER A 66 -5.98 -12.42 22.61
CA SER A 66 -5.54 -11.67 23.80
C SER A 66 -4.36 -10.72 23.52
N LYS A 67 -3.44 -11.09 22.63
CA LYS A 67 -2.33 -10.21 22.23
C LYS A 67 -2.81 -9.18 21.20
N TRP A 68 -3.78 -9.56 20.37
CA TRP A 68 -4.41 -8.63 19.43
C TRP A 68 -5.01 -7.42 20.14
N ASP A 69 -5.67 -7.62 21.28
CA ASP A 69 -6.29 -6.49 22.01
C ASP A 69 -5.27 -5.42 22.44
N VAL A 70 -4.02 -5.83 22.69
CA VAL A 70 -2.91 -4.93 23.04
C VAL A 70 -2.35 -4.21 21.81
N ILE A 71 -2.25 -4.90 20.68
CA ILE A 71 -1.61 -4.35 19.47
C ILE A 71 -2.58 -3.70 18.49
N LYS A 72 -3.90 -3.87 18.65
CA LYS A 72 -4.92 -3.38 17.72
C LYS A 72 -4.81 -1.88 17.45
N GLU A 73 -4.37 -1.12 18.45
CA GLU A 73 -4.19 0.32 18.34
C GLU A 73 -3.01 0.63 17.43
N SER A 74 -1.85 0.03 17.68
CA SER A 74 -0.66 0.15 16.82
C SER A 74 -0.86 -0.42 15.41
N ALA A 75 -1.66 -1.48 15.28
CA ALA A 75 -2.01 -2.04 13.98
C ALA A 75 -2.89 -1.06 13.19
N GLY A 76 -3.84 -0.41 13.87
CA GLY A 76 -4.67 0.64 13.28
C GLY A 76 -3.84 1.83 12.81
N ASP A 77 -2.98 2.35 13.68
CA ASP A 77 -2.09 3.49 13.38
C ASP A 77 -1.16 3.21 12.20
N PHE A 78 -0.63 1.97 12.16
CA PHE A 78 0.16 1.52 11.03
C PHE A 78 -0.64 1.45 9.72
N PHE A 79 -1.83 0.88 9.77
CA PHE A 79 -2.67 0.77 8.59
C PHE A 79 -3.10 2.14 8.07
N ASP A 80 -3.39 3.08 8.97
CA ASP A 80 -3.68 4.47 8.62
C ASP A 80 -2.47 5.12 7.93
N SER A 81 -1.28 5.00 8.54
CA SER A 81 -0.02 5.49 7.94
C SER A 81 0.26 4.90 6.54
N VAL A 82 0.04 3.60 6.36
CA VAL A 82 0.18 2.93 5.06
C VAL A 82 -0.85 3.45 4.06
N THR A 83 -2.10 3.59 4.49
CA THR A 83 -3.19 4.09 3.64
C THR A 83 -2.95 5.54 3.22
N GLU A 84 -2.46 6.40 4.13
CA GLU A 84 -2.08 7.77 3.82
C GLU A 84 -0.92 7.83 2.82
N ALA A 85 0.13 7.04 3.03
CA ALA A 85 1.27 6.96 2.12
C ALA A 85 0.85 6.47 0.73
N PHE A 86 -0.05 5.47 0.68
CA PHE A 86 -0.66 4.98 -0.55
C PHE A 86 -1.44 6.08 -1.26
N LYS A 87 -2.40 6.73 -0.57
CA LYS A 87 -3.21 7.82 -1.14
C LYS A 87 -2.36 8.97 -1.65
N LYS A 88 -1.30 9.33 -0.93
CA LYS A 88 -0.39 10.40 -1.33
C LYS A 88 0.40 10.03 -2.58
N SER A 89 0.89 8.80 -2.68
CA SER A 89 1.58 8.30 -3.86
C SER A 89 0.63 8.19 -5.05
N PHE A 90 -0.57 7.66 -4.82
CA PHE A 90 -1.64 7.58 -5.81
C PHE A 90 -2.00 8.96 -6.39
N SER A 91 -2.22 9.97 -5.53
CA SER A 91 -2.52 11.34 -5.95
C SER A 91 -1.40 11.91 -6.81
N LYS A 92 -0.14 11.77 -6.38
CA LYS A 92 1.01 12.25 -7.17
C LYS A 92 1.09 11.61 -8.54
N VAL A 93 0.91 10.29 -8.63
CA VAL A 93 0.90 9.54 -9.89
C VAL A 93 -0.24 10.02 -10.78
N THR A 94 -1.47 10.09 -10.26
CA THR A 94 -2.63 10.47 -11.05
C THR A 94 -2.58 11.93 -11.50
N GLU A 95 -2.02 12.83 -10.69
CA GLU A 95 -1.74 14.21 -11.10
C GLU A 95 -0.68 14.30 -12.20
N ALA A 96 0.38 13.48 -12.13
CA ALA A 96 1.39 13.40 -13.19
C ALA A 96 0.77 12.94 -14.52
N PHE A 97 -0.16 11.97 -14.49
CA PHE A 97 -0.89 11.52 -15.68
C PHE A 97 -1.95 12.49 -16.20
N LYS A 98 -2.53 13.34 -15.34
CA LYS A 98 -3.58 14.29 -15.75
C LYS A 98 -3.05 15.55 -16.45
N LYS A 99 -1.72 15.78 -16.41
CA LYS A 99 -1.08 16.95 -17.01
C LYS A 99 -0.70 16.76 -18.48
N GLU A 100 -0.98 15.59 -19.07
CA GLU A 100 -0.96 15.36 -20.52
C GLU A 100 -2.33 15.66 -21.16
#